data_AF-A0A0D2GLV2-F1
#
_entry.id   AF-A0A0D2GLV2-F1
#
_cell.length_a   1.000
_cell.length_b   1.000
_cell.length_c   1.000
_cell.angle_alpha   90.00
_cell.angle_beta   90.00
_cell.angle_gamma   90.00
#
_symmetry.space_group_name_H-M   'P 1'
#
loop_
_entity.id
_entity.type
_entity.pdbx_description
1 polymer ?
#
loop_
_entity_poly.entity_id
_entity_poly.type
_entity_poly.pdbx_seq_one_letter_code
_entity_poly.pdbx_strand_id
1 'polypeptide(L)'
;MRSYYVYPADYGKTPPKGWTVDKEEMGYDIYWAKESGAGQRMARRHGLEWAKPIMRCDTDSGDCLHMFQSGGKCYIWNPIEGNIWEIMVSMDVVEIVTQMDKLGLKSLPVKKIDQISSC
;
A
#
# COMPACT_ATOMS: atom_id res chain seq x y z
N MET A 1 25.44 -5.29 12.37
CA MET A 1 24.72 -4.15 11.75
C MET A 1 23.22 -4.45 11.88
N ARG A 2 22.52 -3.85 12.86
CA ARG A 2 21.08 -4.08 13.05
C ARG A 2 20.34 -3.24 12.00
N SER A 3 19.78 -3.90 10.99
CA SER A 3 18.83 -3.28 10.07
C SER A 3 17.56 -2.97 10.86
N TYR A 4 17.39 -1.71 11.25
CA TYR A 4 16.11 -1.24 11.79
C TYR A 4 15.10 -1.29 10.64
N TYR A 5 14.25 -2.31 10.64
CA TYR A 5 13.03 -2.26 9.87
C TYR A 5 12.23 -1.06 10.39
N VAL A 6 12.17 0.00 9.59
CA VAL A 6 11.20 1.08 9.83
C VAL A 6 9.83 0.44 9.65
N TYR A 7 9.16 0.15 10.77
CA TYR A 7 7.85 -0.48 10.75
C TYR A 7 6.82 0.55 10.27
N PRO A 8 5.92 0.17 9.34
CA PRO A 8 4.92 1.09 8.80
C PRO A 8 3.88 1.59 9.82
N ALA A 9 3.91 1.09 11.06
CA ALA A 9 3.01 1.49 12.14
C ALA A 9 3.43 2.79 12.86
N ASP A 10 4.65 3.28 12.66
CA ASP A 10 5.18 4.40 13.45
C ASP A 10 4.98 5.79 12.81
N TYR A 11 3.95 5.94 11.98
CA TYR A 11 3.50 7.27 11.53
C TYR A 11 2.68 8.03 12.60
N GLY A 12 2.47 7.42 13.78
CA GLY A 12 1.78 8.06 14.91
C GLY A 12 0.29 8.37 14.64
N LYS A 13 -0.32 7.74 13.63
CA LYS A 13 -1.71 7.97 13.21
C LYS A 13 -2.50 6.68 13.20
N THR A 14 -3.73 6.77 13.74
CA THR A 14 -4.73 5.72 13.59
C THR A 14 -5.09 5.54 12.12
N PRO A 15 -5.25 4.29 11.64
CA PRO A 15 -5.72 4.07 10.28
C PRO A 15 -7.12 4.68 10.09
N PRO A 16 -7.48 5.11 8.87
CA PRO A 16 -8.83 5.60 8.57
C PRO A 16 -9.88 4.51 8.86
N LYS A 17 -11.12 4.91 9.10
CA LYS A 17 -12.22 3.95 9.23
C LYS A 17 -12.29 3.02 8.00
N GLY A 18 -12.40 1.71 8.23
CA GLY A 18 -12.40 0.71 7.15
C GLY A 18 -10.99 0.23 6.77
N TRP A 19 -9.94 0.67 7.49
CA TRP A 19 -8.55 0.30 7.24
C TRP A 19 -7.88 -0.18 8.53
N THR A 20 -6.89 -1.05 8.36
CA THR A 20 -6.13 -1.68 9.44
C THR A 20 -4.63 -1.67 9.15
N VAL A 21 -3.86 -1.64 10.23
CA VAL A 21 -2.40 -1.87 10.25
C VAL A 21 -2.04 -3.15 10.99
N ASP A 22 -3.04 -3.93 11.42
CA ASP A 22 -2.82 -5.22 12.08
C ASP A 22 -2.07 -6.18 11.15
N LYS A 23 -1.05 -6.86 11.68
CA LYS A 23 -0.12 -7.66 10.85
C LYS A 23 -0.78 -8.91 10.29
N GLU A 24 -1.66 -9.53 11.06
CA GLU A 24 -2.34 -10.76 10.64
C GLU A 24 -3.34 -10.41 9.54
N GLU A 25 -4.14 -9.35 9.75
CA GLU A 25 -5.03 -8.83 8.72
C GLU A 25 -4.25 -8.39 7.49
N MET A 26 -3.13 -7.67 7.66
CA MET A 26 -2.24 -7.27 6.56
C MET A 26 -1.69 -8.43 5.74
N GLY A 27 -1.77 -9.66 6.25
CA GLY A 27 -1.35 -10.88 5.58
C GLY A 27 0.14 -10.85 5.23
N TYR A 28 0.97 -10.41 6.18
CA TYR A 28 2.41 -10.22 5.96
C TYR A 28 3.08 -11.46 5.35
N ASP A 29 2.75 -12.66 5.85
CA ASP A 29 3.36 -13.90 5.36
C ASP A 29 2.95 -14.27 3.92
N ILE A 30 1.84 -13.73 3.42
CA ILE A 30 1.28 -14.04 2.11
C ILE A 30 1.63 -12.94 1.10
N TYR A 31 1.30 -11.69 1.43
CA TYR A 31 1.42 -10.55 0.54
C TYR A 31 2.80 -9.89 0.63
N TRP A 32 3.36 -9.79 1.82
CA TRP A 32 4.53 -8.94 2.08
C TRP A 32 5.77 -9.72 2.53
N ALA A 33 5.72 -11.05 2.46
CA ALA A 33 6.88 -11.91 2.67
C ALA A 33 7.97 -11.50 1.67
N LYS A 34 9.25 -11.68 2.06
CA LYS A 34 10.46 -11.18 1.38
C LYS A 34 10.40 -11.16 -0.16
N GLU A 35 11.19 -11.94 -0.87
CA GLU A 35 11.19 -11.85 -2.34
C GLU A 35 10.02 -12.62 -2.96
N SER A 36 9.35 -13.48 -2.19
CA SER A 36 8.26 -14.33 -2.66
C SER A 36 6.87 -13.78 -2.32
N GLY A 37 6.75 -12.62 -1.66
CA GLY A 37 5.44 -12.02 -1.37
C GLY A 37 4.73 -11.58 -2.64
N ALA A 38 3.41 -11.72 -2.66
CA ALA A 38 2.59 -11.28 -3.80
C ALA A 38 2.79 -9.78 -4.11
N GLY A 39 2.96 -8.95 -3.07
CA GLY A 39 3.26 -7.53 -3.20
C GLY A 39 4.61 -7.25 -3.90
N GLN A 40 5.66 -8.02 -3.60
CA GLN A 40 6.95 -7.85 -4.30
C GLN A 40 6.92 -8.34 -5.74
N ARG A 41 6.14 -9.39 -6.05
CA ARG A 41 5.92 -9.80 -7.44
C ARG A 41 5.13 -8.75 -8.21
N MET A 42 4.08 -8.22 -7.59
CA MET A 42 3.25 -7.15 -8.14
C MET A 42 4.11 -5.92 -8.47
N ALA A 43 4.97 -5.48 -7.53
CA ALA A 43 5.81 -4.31 -7.72
C ALA A 43 6.74 -4.47 -8.93
N ARG A 44 7.44 -5.60 -9.02
CA ARG A 44 8.34 -5.91 -10.13
C ARG A 44 7.63 -5.95 -11.49
N ARG A 45 6.42 -6.51 -11.56
CA ARG A 45 5.62 -6.54 -12.81
C ARG A 45 5.21 -5.16 -13.31
N HIS A 46 5.28 -4.14 -12.47
CA HIS A 46 4.96 -2.75 -12.82
C HIS A 46 6.21 -1.85 -12.81
N GLY A 47 7.41 -2.44 -12.78
CA GLY A 47 8.66 -1.69 -12.75
C GLY A 47 8.89 -0.87 -11.48
N LEU A 48 8.17 -1.18 -10.39
CA LEU A 48 8.32 -0.52 -9.11
C LEU A 48 9.48 -1.13 -8.31
N GLU A 49 10.09 -0.32 -7.44
CA GLU A 49 11.06 -0.78 -6.46
C GLU A 49 10.41 -1.65 -5.36
N TRP A 50 11.19 -2.03 -4.36
CA TRP A 50 10.72 -2.80 -3.20
C TRP A 50 9.47 -2.18 -2.57
N ALA A 51 8.40 -2.96 -2.51
CA ALA A 51 7.13 -2.52 -1.95
C ALA A 51 7.12 -2.66 -0.42
N LYS A 52 6.80 -1.58 0.27
CA LYS A 52 6.67 -1.55 1.73
C LYS A 52 5.19 -1.38 2.08
N PRO A 53 4.53 -2.39 2.70
CA PRO A 53 3.15 -2.24 3.13
C PRO A 53 2.98 -1.03 4.06
N ILE A 54 1.85 -0.32 3.95
CA ILE A 54 1.45 0.71 4.92
C ILE A 54 0.23 0.26 5.72
N MET A 55 -0.86 -0.06 5.02
CA MET A 55 -2.14 -0.49 5.62
C MET A 55 -2.98 -1.22 4.56
N ARG A 56 -4.09 -1.82 4.97
CA ARG A 56 -5.08 -2.41 4.05
C ARG A 56 -6.49 -2.16 4.53
N CYS A 57 -7.47 -2.38 3.66
CA CYS A 57 -8.86 -2.48 4.05
C CYS A 57 -9.07 -3.59 5.10
N ASP A 58 -9.76 -3.24 6.19
CA ASP A 58 -10.14 -4.20 7.24
C ASP A 58 -11.18 -5.21 6.71
N THR A 59 -11.38 -6.31 7.44
CA THR A 59 -12.31 -7.37 7.01
C THR A 59 -13.76 -6.90 6.91
N ASP A 60 -14.14 -5.89 7.69
CA ASP A 60 -15.51 -5.39 7.78
C ASP A 60 -15.86 -4.43 6.64
N SER A 61 -14.85 -3.83 6.00
CA SER A 61 -15.01 -2.90 4.88
C SER A 61 -15.57 -3.54 3.61
N GLY A 62 -15.42 -4.86 3.46
CA GLY A 62 -15.77 -5.60 2.24
C GLY A 62 -14.86 -5.34 1.03
N ASP A 63 -13.77 -4.60 1.22
CA ASP A 63 -12.78 -4.31 0.17
C ASP A 63 -11.43 -5.01 0.48
N CYS A 64 -10.58 -5.13 -0.54
CA CYS A 64 -9.31 -5.85 -0.48
C CYS A 64 -8.09 -4.97 -0.78
N LEU A 65 -8.27 -3.65 -0.78
CA LEU A 65 -7.21 -2.73 -1.16
C LEU A 65 -6.06 -2.71 -0.15
N HIS A 66 -4.86 -2.61 -0.67
CA HIS A 66 -3.65 -2.37 0.10
C HIS A 66 -3.05 -1.02 -0.27
N MET A 67 -2.58 -0.27 0.73
CA MET A 67 -1.73 0.89 0.52
C MET A 67 -0.28 0.51 0.81
N PHE A 68 0.64 0.91 -0.07
CA PHE A 68 2.07 0.60 0.07
C PHE A 68 2.94 1.72 -0.50
N GLN A 69 4.21 1.73 -0.09
CA GLN A 69 5.24 2.63 -0.59
C GLN A 69 6.22 1.89 -1.49
N SER A 70 6.70 2.56 -2.53
CA SER A 70 7.80 2.09 -3.38
C SER A 70 8.50 3.29 -4.03
N GLY A 71 9.83 3.33 -4.09
CA GLY A 71 10.58 4.42 -4.74
C GLY A 71 10.25 5.83 -4.24
N GLY A 72 9.88 5.98 -2.96
CA GLY A 72 9.49 7.27 -2.38
C GLY A 72 8.06 7.73 -2.71
N LYS A 73 7.26 6.91 -3.39
CA LYS A 73 5.87 7.19 -3.77
C LYS A 73 4.90 6.26 -3.06
N CYS A 74 3.64 6.67 -2.97
CA CYS A 74 2.54 5.91 -2.38
C CYS A 74 1.61 5.35 -3.44
N TYR A 75 1.10 4.14 -3.20
CA TYR A 75 0.30 3.40 -4.16
C TYR A 75 -0.86 2.68 -3.48
N ILE A 76 -1.94 2.48 -4.23
CA ILE A 76 -3.05 1.58 -3.91
C ILE A 76 -2.96 0.35 -4.81
N TRP A 77 -3.10 -0.83 -4.24
CA TRP A 77 -3.11 -2.09 -4.96
C TRP A 77 -4.40 -2.85 -4.67
N ASN A 78 -5.07 -3.30 -5.74
CA ASN A 78 -6.13 -4.29 -5.65
C ASN A 78 -5.53 -5.68 -5.98
N PRO A 79 -5.40 -6.60 -5.02
CA PRO A 79 -4.84 -7.93 -5.24
C PRO A 79 -5.73 -8.86 -6.07
N ILE A 80 -7.04 -8.62 -6.12
CA ILE A 80 -8.01 -9.41 -6.92
C ILE A 80 -7.89 -9.03 -8.40
N GLU A 81 -7.91 -7.74 -8.71
CA GLU A 81 -7.83 -7.26 -10.09
C GLU A 81 -6.39 -7.16 -10.62
N GLY A 82 -5.41 -7.11 -9.72
CA GLY A 82 -4.00 -6.88 -10.05
C GLY A 82 -3.66 -5.45 -10.43
N ASN A 83 -4.63 -4.52 -10.34
CA ASN A 83 -4.47 -3.11 -10.67
C ASN A 83 -3.68 -2.36 -9.57
N ILE A 84 -2.82 -1.45 -9.99
CA ILE A 84 -2.12 -0.50 -9.12
C ILE A 84 -2.46 0.92 -9.53
N TRP A 85 -2.59 1.80 -8.55
CA TRP A 85 -2.71 3.23 -8.76
C TRP A 85 -1.69 4.00 -7.91
N GLU A 86 -0.93 4.90 -8.52
CA GLU A 86 -0.07 5.86 -7.85
C GLU A 86 -0.91 7.00 -7.28
N ILE A 87 -0.68 7.36 -6.02
CA ILE A 87 -1.27 8.52 -5.38
C ILE A 87 -0.46 9.75 -5.82
N MET A 88 -1.07 10.62 -6.62
CA MET A 88 -0.39 11.71 -7.35
C MET A 88 -0.17 12.98 -6.53
N VAL A 89 -0.40 12.94 -5.21
CA VAL A 89 -0.14 14.08 -4.32
C VAL A 89 1.30 14.04 -3.82
N SER A 90 1.96 15.20 -3.81
CA SER A 90 3.25 15.41 -3.12
C SER A 90 3.05 15.51 -1.62
N MET A 91 2.24 14.61 -1.07
CA MET A 91 1.90 14.53 0.34
C MET A 91 2.70 13.39 0.97
N ASP A 92 3.09 13.56 2.23
CA ASP A 92 3.62 12.43 2.98
C ASP A 92 2.50 11.44 3.35
N VAL A 93 2.86 10.29 3.92
CA VAL A 93 1.89 9.26 4.31
C VAL A 93 0.90 9.77 5.35
N VAL A 94 1.33 10.64 6.26
CA VAL A 94 0.48 11.17 7.33
C VAL A 94 -0.61 12.06 6.75
N GLU A 95 -0.27 12.90 5.78
CA GLU A 95 -1.21 13.75 5.05
C GLU A 95 -2.21 12.92 4.24
N ILE A 96 -1.74 11.88 3.52
CA ILE A 96 -2.60 10.95 2.77
C ILE A 96 -3.60 10.26 3.70
N VAL A 97 -3.13 9.68 4.81
CA VAL A 97 -3.98 9.01 5.80
C VAL A 97 -4.99 9.99 6.40
N THR A 98 -4.57 11.22 6.70
CA THR A 98 -5.46 12.27 7.22
C THR A 98 -6.56 12.65 6.22
N GLN A 99 -6.23 12.74 4.94
CA GLN A 99 -7.19 13.05 3.91
C GLN A 99 -8.19 11.89 3.71
N MET A 100 -7.70 10.64 3.71
CA MET A 100 -8.54 9.46 3.65
C MET A 100 -9.51 9.36 4.84
N ASP A 101 -9.05 9.70 6.04
CA ASP A 101 -9.89 9.72 7.24
C ASP A 101 -11.02 10.78 7.16
N LYS A 102 -10.71 11.97 6.61
CA LYS A 102 -11.68 13.07 6.52
C LYS A 102 -12.64 12.96 5.33
N LEU A 103 -12.14 12.53 4.17
CA LEU A 103 -12.84 12.64 2.87
C LEU A 103 -12.99 11.29 2.14
N GLY A 104 -12.45 10.21 2.71
CA GLY A 104 -12.45 8.89 2.09
C GLY A 104 -11.41 8.71 0.98
N LEU A 105 -11.18 7.46 0.59
CA LEU A 105 -10.20 7.07 -0.43
C LEU A 105 -10.43 7.78 -1.78
N LYS A 106 -11.70 7.97 -2.18
CA LYS A 106 -12.08 8.60 -3.46
C LYS A 106 -11.63 10.07 -3.59
N SER A 107 -11.19 10.69 -2.51
CA SER A 107 -10.67 12.05 -2.52
C SER A 107 -9.22 12.14 -3.03
N LEU A 108 -8.48 11.02 -3.07
CA LEU A 108 -7.09 11.01 -3.53
C LEU A 108 -7.05 11.04 -5.05
N PRO A 109 -6.30 11.98 -5.68
CA PRO A 109 -6.03 11.92 -7.09
C PRO A 109 -5.07 10.75 -7.34
N VAL A 110 -5.50 9.81 -8.18
CA VAL A 110 -4.73 8.61 -8.46
C VAL A 110 -4.53 8.42 -9.97
N LYS A 111 -3.39 7.84 -10.34
CA LYS A 111 -3.07 7.46 -11.72
C LYS A 111 -2.82 5.96 -11.79
N LYS A 112 -3.53 5.26 -12.67
CA LYS A 112 -3.29 3.82 -12.89
C LYS A 112 -1.87 3.60 -13.44
N ILE A 113 -1.20 2.60 -12.90
CA ILE A 113 0.13 2.16 -13.36
C ILE A 113 -0.05 0.88 -14.16
N ASP A 114 0.42 0.89 -15.39
CA ASP A 114 0.38 -0.28 -16.27
C ASP A 114 1.54 -1.24 -15.94
N GLN A 115 1.34 -2.51 -16.27
CA GLN A 115 2.42 -3.49 -16.20
C GLN A 115 3.49 -3.16 -17.24
N ILE A 116 4.75 -3.39 -16.88
CA ILE A 116 5.82 -3.36 -17.88
C ILE A 116 5.61 -4.57 -18.80
N SER A 117 5.47 -4.31 -20.10
CA SER A 117 5.41 -5.38 -21.08
C SER A 117 6.77 -6.10 -21.08
N SER A 118 6.77 -7.41 -20.82
CA SER A 118 7.96 -8.21 -21.07
C SER A 118 8.16 -8.30 -22.59
N CYS A 119 9.21 -7.66 -23.10
CA CYS A 119 9.75 -7.99 -24.42
C CYS A 119 10.45 -9.35 -24.38
#